data_AF-K1YAW2-F1
#
_entry.id   AF-K1YAW2-F1
#
_cell.length_a   1.000
_cell.length_b   1.000
_cell.length_c   1.000
_cell.angle_alpha   90.00
_cell.angle_beta   90.00
_cell.angle_gamma   90.00
#
_symmetry.space_group_name_H-M   'P 1'
#
loop_
_entity.id
_entity.type
_entity.pdbx_description
1 polymer ?
#
loop_
_entity_poly.entity_id
_entity_poly.type
_entity_poly.pdbx_seq_one_letter_code
_entity_poly.pdbx_strand_id
1 'polypeptide(L)'
;MLAGPKTYAFGTKIYFPDIGVGTVDDRGGAIVSSGSRGYDADRIDIWMGSGDEGLRRALTWGKRTVFGQILAPWSAPEWLSNIALENFPVGKINKTVYQAPKTTPVVPTESIAPPVEPKQENSIFTVSVYRNTAPETVKQLQGIMKEIGYYQWEIDGKYSRAFEKTVSTFQLENQIISSLQEKAAGYYGVKTRSKLKEVFALYKENEQKRIAEEARLALIKAEEQKKQEEEMKKVALFIQEFGDPKVDEIGAHVRRLQQSLKLLGYFSYKDTAIFGQKTRDALVRYQKDRLIDDAEIGHIWEKTRLALQKDLLELKKKQNNNTIALGTK
;
A
#
# COMPACT_ATOMS: atom_id res chain seq x y z
N MET A 1 -2.59 3.71 -16.54
CA MET A 1 -3.96 4.06 -16.13
C MET A 1 -3.97 5.44 -15.49
N LEU A 2 -4.96 6.26 -15.81
CA LEU A 2 -5.19 7.60 -15.26
C LEU A 2 -6.56 7.69 -14.59
N ALA A 3 -6.64 8.48 -13.54
CA ALA A 3 -7.89 9.03 -13.04
C ALA A 3 -7.99 10.52 -13.39
N GLY A 4 -8.97 10.87 -14.22
CA GLY A 4 -9.19 12.25 -14.70
C GLY A 4 -10.53 12.83 -14.25
N PRO A 5 -10.78 14.14 -14.36
CA PRO A 5 -12.06 14.71 -13.97
C PRO A 5 -13.19 14.32 -14.93
N LYS A 6 -14.44 14.60 -14.55
CA LYS A 6 -15.64 14.26 -15.34
C LYS A 6 -15.66 14.87 -16.75
N THR A 7 -14.88 15.92 -16.98
CA THR A 7 -14.73 16.58 -18.28
C THR A 7 -14.03 15.70 -19.32
N TYR A 8 -13.27 14.69 -18.90
CA TYR A 8 -12.68 13.70 -19.80
C TYR A 8 -13.61 12.49 -19.88
N ALA A 9 -13.79 11.89 -21.06
CA ALA A 9 -14.51 10.63 -21.19
C ALA A 9 -13.62 9.45 -20.72
N PHE A 10 -14.23 8.34 -20.30
CA PHE A 10 -13.46 7.10 -20.12
C PHE A 10 -12.87 6.64 -21.46
N GLY A 11 -11.66 6.09 -21.44
CA GLY A 11 -10.91 5.73 -22.65
C GLY A 11 -10.17 6.90 -23.31
N THR A 12 -10.31 8.13 -22.79
CA THR A 12 -9.55 9.28 -23.31
C THR A 12 -8.05 9.03 -23.14
N LYS A 13 -7.28 9.18 -24.22
CA LYS A 13 -5.82 9.06 -24.20
C LYS A 13 -5.19 10.44 -24.05
N ILE A 14 -4.30 10.57 -23.09
CA ILE A 14 -3.57 11.82 -22.80
C ILE A 14 -2.08 11.52 -22.89
N TYR A 15 -1.38 12.26 -23.75
CA TYR A 15 0.06 12.22 -23.87
C TYR A 15 0.69 13.28 -22.96
N PHE A 16 1.70 12.86 -22.22
CA PHE A 16 2.53 13.71 -21.38
C PHE A 16 3.99 13.59 -21.86
N PRO A 17 4.65 14.68 -22.26
CA PRO A 17 5.96 14.65 -22.92
C PRO A 17 7.03 13.77 -22.29
N ASP A 18 7.14 13.77 -20.95
CA ASP A 18 8.18 13.05 -20.20
C ASP A 18 7.67 11.81 -19.45
N ILE A 19 6.39 11.46 -19.61
CA ILE A 19 5.70 10.43 -18.81
C ILE A 19 5.15 9.33 -19.74
N GLY A 20 4.74 9.68 -20.96
CA GLY A 20 4.14 8.77 -21.94
C GLY A 20 2.63 8.94 -22.05
N VAL A 21 1.96 7.95 -22.65
CA VAL A 21 0.51 7.98 -22.87
C VAL A 21 -0.24 7.22 -21.78
N GLY A 22 -1.14 7.92 -21.10
CA GLY A 22 -2.08 7.33 -20.16
C GLY A 22 -3.49 7.29 -20.74
N THR A 23 -4.26 6.26 -20.35
CA THR A 23 -5.69 6.17 -20.65
C THR A 23 -6.49 6.45 -19.40
N VAL A 24 -7.54 7.24 -19.54
CA VAL A 24 -8.45 7.63 -18.47
C VAL A 24 -9.44 6.50 -18.20
N ASP A 25 -9.18 5.71 -17.16
CA ASP A 25 -9.97 4.50 -16.84
C ASP A 25 -10.63 4.56 -15.47
N ASP A 26 -10.30 5.55 -14.63
CA ASP A 26 -10.80 5.65 -13.26
C ASP A 26 -11.24 7.07 -12.85
N ARG A 27 -11.99 7.22 -11.76
CA ARG A 27 -12.47 8.48 -11.19
C ARG A 27 -12.37 8.43 -9.67
N GLY A 28 -11.81 9.47 -9.05
CA GLY A 28 -11.77 9.62 -7.59
C GLY A 28 -12.48 10.90 -7.12
N GLY A 29 -13.04 10.89 -5.91
CA GLY A 29 -13.74 12.05 -5.32
C GLY A 29 -12.86 13.30 -5.07
N ALA A 30 -11.53 13.14 -5.17
CA ALA A 30 -10.55 14.21 -5.07
C ALA A 30 -10.11 14.77 -6.44
N ILE A 31 -10.53 14.16 -7.56
CA ILE A 31 -10.17 14.53 -8.92
C ILE A 31 -11.13 15.61 -9.42
N VAL A 32 -10.60 16.79 -9.76
CA VAL A 32 -11.39 17.97 -10.11
C VAL A 32 -10.79 18.69 -11.33
N SER A 33 -11.65 19.39 -12.06
CA SER A 33 -11.23 20.20 -13.20
C SER A 33 -10.56 21.50 -12.74
N SER A 34 -9.82 22.15 -13.65
CA SER A 34 -9.27 23.50 -13.45
C SER A 34 -10.37 24.49 -13.02
N GLY A 35 -10.02 25.43 -12.16
CA GLY A 35 -10.92 26.41 -11.55
C GLY A 35 -11.73 25.87 -10.36
N SER A 36 -11.74 24.55 -10.12
CA SER A 36 -12.41 23.95 -8.97
C SER A 36 -11.46 23.82 -7.78
N ARG A 37 -11.93 24.10 -6.56
CA ARG A 37 -11.16 23.93 -5.30
C ARG A 37 -9.78 24.62 -5.29
N GLY A 38 -9.63 25.73 -6.02
CA GLY A 38 -8.40 26.53 -6.06
C GLY A 38 -7.27 25.93 -6.90
N TYR A 39 -7.57 25.01 -7.83
CA TYR A 39 -6.59 24.47 -8.76
C TYR A 39 -6.62 25.24 -10.09
N ASP A 40 -5.46 25.66 -10.58
CA ASP A 40 -5.33 26.37 -11.87
C ASP A 40 -5.22 25.41 -13.08
N ALA A 41 -5.18 24.11 -12.82
CA ALA A 41 -5.09 23.04 -13.82
C ALA A 41 -5.98 21.84 -13.43
N ASP A 42 -6.35 21.02 -14.42
CA ASP A 42 -7.05 19.77 -14.17
C ASP A 42 -6.19 18.83 -13.33
N ARG A 43 -6.74 18.30 -12.24
CA ARG A 43 -6.04 17.29 -11.45
C ARG A 43 -6.17 15.95 -12.16
N ILE A 44 -5.05 15.31 -12.44
CA ILE A 44 -4.98 13.94 -12.96
C ILE A 44 -4.15 13.12 -11.97
N ASP A 45 -4.70 11.99 -11.52
CA ASP A 45 -3.94 11.03 -10.72
C ASP A 45 -3.44 9.91 -11.67
N ILE A 46 -2.15 9.60 -11.61
CA ILE A 46 -1.52 8.55 -12.41
C ILE A 46 -1.39 7.31 -11.54
N TRP A 47 -1.84 6.16 -12.04
CA TRP A 47 -1.65 4.90 -11.32
C TRP A 47 -0.17 4.48 -11.36
N MET A 48 0.39 4.23 -10.17
CA MET A 48 1.84 4.00 -9.98
C MET A 48 2.19 2.55 -9.63
N GLY A 49 1.26 1.61 -9.83
CA GLY A 49 1.43 0.21 -9.41
C GLY A 49 0.58 -0.14 -8.19
N SER A 50 0.66 -1.39 -7.76
CA SER A 50 -0.11 -1.92 -6.62
C SER A 50 0.75 -2.12 -5.37
N GLY A 51 0.09 -2.13 -4.20
CA GLY A 51 0.73 -2.43 -2.92
C GLY A 51 1.81 -1.43 -2.51
N ASP A 52 2.74 -1.88 -1.68
CA ASP A 52 3.78 -1.03 -1.09
C ASP A 52 4.73 -0.45 -2.15
N GLU A 53 4.97 -1.19 -3.24
CA GLU A 53 5.79 -0.70 -4.34
C GLU A 53 5.12 0.46 -5.08
N GLY A 54 3.81 0.35 -5.35
CA GLY A 54 3.04 1.42 -5.97
C GLY A 54 2.96 2.67 -5.11
N LEU A 55 2.73 2.50 -3.79
CA LEU A 55 2.75 3.60 -2.84
C LEU A 55 4.12 4.29 -2.81
N ARG A 56 5.22 3.53 -2.77
CA ARG A 56 6.58 4.08 -2.78
C ARG A 56 6.88 4.85 -4.06
N ARG A 57 6.46 4.34 -5.21
CA ARG A 57 6.63 5.01 -6.50
C ARG A 57 5.84 6.33 -6.55
N ALA A 58 4.59 6.33 -6.09
CA ALA A 58 3.76 7.53 -6.00
C ALA A 58 4.35 8.60 -5.07
N LEU A 59 4.79 8.20 -3.88
CA LEU A 59 5.43 9.10 -2.91
C LEU A 59 6.78 9.64 -3.42
N THR A 60 7.57 8.82 -4.11
CA THR A 60 8.85 9.26 -4.72
C THR A 60 8.61 10.25 -5.85
N TRP A 61 7.60 10.00 -6.69
CA TRP A 61 7.33 10.82 -7.87
C TRP A 61 6.69 12.19 -7.52
N GLY A 62 5.80 12.21 -6.52
CA GLY A 62 5.20 13.42 -5.97
C GLY A 62 4.15 14.10 -6.87
N LYS A 63 3.63 15.27 -6.43
CA LYS A 63 2.70 16.09 -7.21
C LYS A 63 3.49 16.97 -8.19
N ARG A 64 3.07 17.01 -9.46
CA ARG A 64 3.68 17.83 -10.52
C ARG A 64 2.61 18.56 -11.33
N THR A 65 3.01 19.66 -11.94
CA THR A 65 2.21 20.38 -12.94
C THR A 65 2.89 20.20 -14.28
N VAL A 66 2.17 19.64 -15.26
CA VAL A 66 2.70 19.32 -16.59
C VAL A 66 1.68 19.69 -17.66
N PHE A 67 2.15 20.01 -18.86
CA PHE A 67 1.28 20.15 -20.03
C PHE A 67 1.03 18.77 -20.63
N GLY A 68 -0.25 18.41 -20.78
CA GLY A 68 -0.69 17.19 -21.45
C GLY A 68 -1.44 17.50 -22.73
N GLN A 69 -1.35 16.62 -23.72
CA GLN A 69 -2.09 16.71 -24.98
C GLN A 69 -3.11 15.59 -25.06
N ILE A 70 -4.39 15.94 -25.27
CA ILE A 70 -5.43 14.95 -25.54
C ILE A 70 -5.24 14.44 -26.98
N LEU A 71 -5.12 13.12 -27.14
CA LEU A 71 -4.98 12.48 -28.44
C LEU A 71 -6.36 12.17 -29.02
N ALA A 72 -6.56 12.45 -30.31
CA ALA A 72 -7.79 12.05 -30.98
C ALA A 72 -7.83 10.51 -31.16
N PRO A 73 -9.02 9.88 -31.17
CA PRO A 73 -9.15 8.42 -31.19
C PRO A 73 -8.44 7.73 -32.36
N TRP A 74 -8.37 8.41 -33.51
CA TRP A 74 -7.74 7.96 -34.76
C TRP A 74 -6.29 8.44 -34.94
N SER A 75 -5.73 9.17 -33.96
CA SER A 75 -4.41 9.81 -34.06
C SER A 75 -3.45 9.37 -32.95
N ALA A 76 -3.70 8.25 -32.29
CA ALA A 76 -2.77 7.67 -31.33
C ALA A 76 -1.92 6.60 -32.05
N PRO A 77 -0.76 6.96 -32.64
CA PRO A 77 0.11 5.99 -33.28
C PRO A 77 0.47 4.84 -32.32
N GLU A 78 0.48 3.61 -32.83
CA GLU A 78 0.81 2.40 -32.06
C GLU A 78 2.22 2.44 -31.44
N TRP A 79 3.10 3.33 -31.91
CA TRP A 79 4.45 3.53 -31.38
C TRP A 79 4.52 4.48 -30.17
N LEU A 80 3.42 5.10 -29.73
CA LEU A 80 3.39 5.84 -28.47
C LEU A 80 3.43 4.87 -27.29
N SER A 81 4.57 4.84 -26.61
CA SER A 81 4.76 4.04 -25.41
C SER A 81 3.72 4.42 -24.34
N ASN A 82 2.98 3.41 -23.84
CA ASN A 82 2.19 3.55 -22.62
C ASN A 82 3.10 4.01 -21.48
N ILE A 83 2.52 4.66 -20.46
CA ILE A 83 3.24 5.01 -19.22
C ILE A 83 3.94 3.76 -18.68
N ALA A 84 5.25 3.69 -18.88
CA ALA A 84 6.07 2.57 -18.48
C ALA A 84 6.51 2.81 -17.04
N LEU A 85 5.97 2.03 -16.11
CA LEU A 85 6.24 2.21 -14.68
C LEU A 85 7.73 2.15 -14.37
N GLU A 86 8.52 1.37 -15.11
CA GLU A 86 9.99 1.32 -15.02
C GLU A 86 10.70 2.67 -15.12
N ASN A 87 10.10 3.67 -15.78
CA ASN A 87 10.64 5.02 -15.90
C ASN A 87 10.40 5.89 -14.66
N PHE A 88 9.59 5.42 -13.72
CA PHE A 88 9.33 6.09 -12.45
C PHE A 88 10.18 5.42 -11.37
N PRO A 89 11.24 6.06 -10.88
CA PRO A 89 12.12 5.46 -9.91
C PRO A 89 11.34 5.12 -8.64
N VAL A 90 11.41 3.86 -8.22
CA VAL A 90 11.02 3.48 -6.86
C VAL A 90 12.19 3.87 -5.96
N GLY A 91 11.97 4.72 -4.96
CA GLY A 91 12.97 4.94 -3.92
C GLY A 91 13.41 3.58 -3.35
N LYS A 92 14.64 3.16 -3.63
CA LYS A 92 15.17 1.87 -3.15
C LYS A 92 15.37 1.99 -1.64
N ILE A 93 14.70 1.13 -0.88
CA ILE A 93 15.00 0.91 0.54
C ILE A 93 16.23 0.01 0.59
N ASN A 94 17.24 0.42 1.37
CA ASN A 94 18.25 -0.50 1.88
C ASN A 94 17.54 -1.48 2.83
N LYS A 95 17.33 -2.72 2.40
CA LYS A 95 16.64 -3.77 3.19
C LYS A 95 17.38 -4.16 4.48
N THR A 96 18.57 -3.61 4.74
CA THR A 96 19.33 -3.84 5.97
C THR A 96 18.84 -3.06 7.20
N VAL A 97 17.93 -2.10 7.04
CA VAL A 97 17.45 -1.25 8.16
C VAL A 97 16.00 -1.56 8.57
N TYR A 98 15.31 -2.50 7.90
CA TYR A 98 13.99 -2.94 8.35
C TYR A 98 14.13 -4.14 9.29
N GLN A 99 14.38 -3.88 10.58
CA GLN A 99 13.99 -4.82 11.64
C GLN A 99 12.64 -4.36 12.18
N ALA A 100 11.67 -5.28 12.19
CA ALA A 100 10.39 -5.06 12.84
C ALA A 100 10.62 -4.64 14.30
N PRO A 101 9.96 -3.57 14.80
CA PRO A 101 10.10 -3.17 16.19
C PRO A 101 9.61 -4.30 17.09
N LYS A 102 10.51 -4.86 17.90
CA LYS A 102 10.15 -5.75 19.01
C LYS A 102 9.44 -4.90 20.07
N THR A 103 8.24 -5.33 20.45
CA THR A 103 7.45 -4.72 21.51
C THR A 103 8.14 -4.93 22.87
N THR A 104 8.45 -3.83 23.55
CA THR A 104 8.61 -3.82 25.01
C THR A 104 7.79 -2.66 25.61
N PRO A 105 7.21 -2.86 26.81
CA PRO A 105 6.17 -1.97 27.32
C PRO A 105 6.78 -0.72 27.98
N VAL A 106 6.08 0.39 27.82
CA VAL A 106 6.37 1.69 28.44
C VAL A 106 6.05 1.64 29.94
N VAL A 107 6.98 2.08 30.78
CA VAL A 107 6.71 2.62 32.12
C VAL A 107 7.47 3.96 32.26
N PRO A 108 6.81 5.04 32.74
CA PRO A 108 7.40 6.37 32.87
C PRO A 108 8.12 6.54 34.22
N THR A 109 9.15 7.40 34.31
CA THR A 109 9.41 8.39 35.41
C THR A 109 10.83 9.00 35.29
N GLU A 110 10.87 10.33 35.47
CA GLU A 110 11.97 11.24 35.87
C GLU A 110 13.33 11.31 35.14
N SER A 111 13.50 12.44 34.46
CA SER A 111 14.57 13.43 34.65
C SER A 111 15.94 12.93 35.14
N ILE A 112 16.78 12.51 34.20
CA ILE A 112 18.19 12.95 34.14
C ILE A 112 18.50 13.15 32.66
N ALA A 113 18.65 14.41 32.22
CA ALA A 113 19.10 14.71 30.87
C ALA A 113 20.59 14.33 30.71
N PRO A 114 20.95 13.44 29.77
CA PRO A 114 22.33 13.38 29.31
C PRO A 114 22.59 14.56 28.36
N PRO A 115 23.84 15.03 28.24
CA PRO A 115 24.16 16.23 27.46
C PRO A 115 23.70 16.05 26.02
N VAL A 116 22.86 16.97 25.56
CA VAL A 116 22.51 17.10 24.15
C VAL A 116 23.80 17.46 23.42
N GLU A 117 24.45 16.47 22.80
CA GLU A 117 25.44 16.75 21.76
C GLU A 117 24.75 17.59 20.67
N PRO A 118 25.36 18.72 20.26
CA PRO A 118 24.73 19.63 19.32
C PRO A 118 24.55 18.92 17.98
N LYS A 119 23.29 18.67 17.62
CA LYS A 119 22.87 18.37 16.25
C LYS A 119 23.46 19.45 15.34
N GLN A 120 24.48 19.11 14.54
CA GLN A 120 24.97 19.99 13.48
C GLN A 120 23.79 20.32 12.55
N GLU A 121 23.32 21.56 12.59
CA GLU A 121 22.48 22.11 11.53
C GLU A 121 23.17 21.86 10.20
N ASN A 122 22.46 21.27 9.23
CA ASN A 122 22.99 20.98 7.89
C ASN A 122 23.36 22.29 7.17
N SER A 123 24.59 22.76 7.38
CA SER A 123 25.23 23.96 6.81
C SER A 123 25.26 23.99 5.28
N ILE A 124 24.96 22.85 4.64
CA ILE A 124 24.96 22.73 3.19
C ILE A 124 23.92 23.60 2.48
N PHE A 125 22.92 24.11 3.19
CA PHE A 125 21.96 25.06 2.60
C PHE A 125 22.46 26.51 2.55
N THR A 126 23.57 26.83 3.21
CA THR A 126 24.15 28.18 3.28
C THR A 126 25.50 28.30 2.57
N VAL A 127 26.18 27.17 2.30
CA VAL A 127 27.51 27.12 1.66
C VAL A 127 27.43 26.66 0.20
N SER A 128 28.15 27.33 -0.70
CA SER A 128 28.26 26.91 -2.11
C SER A 128 29.30 25.79 -2.26
N VAL A 129 29.01 24.80 -3.11
CA VAL A 129 29.88 23.62 -3.27
C VAL A 129 30.27 23.44 -4.73
N TYR A 130 31.56 23.18 -4.94
CA TYR A 130 32.22 23.04 -6.24
C TYR A 130 33.46 22.13 -6.11
N ARG A 131 34.21 21.98 -7.22
CA ARG A 131 35.30 21.00 -7.35
C ARG A 131 36.38 21.03 -6.25
N ASN A 132 36.64 22.21 -5.67
CA ASN A 132 37.69 22.41 -4.65
C ASN A 132 37.13 22.68 -3.24
N THR A 133 35.84 22.45 -3.01
CA THR A 133 35.26 22.59 -1.67
C THR A 133 35.76 21.49 -0.72
N ALA A 134 35.83 21.80 0.58
CA ALA A 134 36.27 20.86 1.61
C ALA A 134 35.49 19.53 1.55
N PRO A 135 36.16 18.36 1.68
CA PRO A 135 35.53 17.05 1.53
C PRO A 135 34.32 16.83 2.44
N GLU A 136 34.35 17.31 3.68
CA GLU A 136 33.24 17.15 4.63
C GLU A 136 31.95 17.85 4.16
N THR A 137 32.07 19.04 3.56
CA THR A 137 30.94 19.75 2.97
C THR A 137 30.39 19.02 1.74
N VAL A 138 31.26 18.41 0.94
CA VAL A 138 30.86 17.58 -0.21
C VAL A 138 30.14 16.32 0.28
N LYS A 139 30.63 15.67 1.34
CA LYS A 139 29.98 14.50 1.95
C LYS A 139 28.57 14.82 2.44
N GLN A 140 28.37 15.99 3.05
CA GLN A 140 27.05 16.44 3.47
C GLN A 140 26.09 16.58 2.28
N LEU A 141 26.54 17.20 1.17
CA LEU A 141 25.71 17.32 -0.04
C LEU A 141 25.42 15.95 -0.66
N GLN A 142 26.42 15.07 -0.76
CA GLN A 142 26.26 13.70 -1.24
C GLN A 142 25.25 12.93 -0.38
N GLY A 143 25.30 13.09 0.94
CA GLY A 143 24.37 12.49 1.88
C GLY A 143 22.94 12.94 1.65
N ILE A 144 22.69 14.24 1.56
CA ILE A 144 21.35 14.77 1.26
C ILE A 144 20.87 14.27 -0.10
N MET A 145 21.69 14.42 -1.15
CA MET A 145 21.34 13.98 -2.50
C MET A 145 21.07 12.47 -2.57
N LYS A 146 21.74 11.67 -1.74
CA LYS A 146 21.50 10.23 -1.61
C LYS A 146 20.20 9.94 -0.90
N GLU A 147 19.92 10.67 0.17
CA GLU A 147 18.68 10.55 0.94
C GLU A 147 17.45 10.86 0.08
N ILE A 148 17.52 11.91 -0.76
CA ILE A 148 16.43 12.24 -1.70
C ILE A 148 16.48 11.45 -3.01
N GLY A 149 17.40 10.47 -3.14
CA GLY A 149 17.44 9.52 -4.24
C GLY A 149 18.16 9.97 -5.53
N TYR A 150 18.74 11.17 -5.57
CA TYR A 150 19.52 11.66 -6.71
C TYR A 150 20.93 11.06 -6.79
N TYR A 151 21.51 10.63 -5.67
CA TYR A 151 22.87 10.06 -5.61
C TYR A 151 22.86 8.61 -5.13
N GLN A 152 23.39 7.69 -5.93
CA GLN A 152 23.37 6.24 -5.61
C GLN A 152 24.74 5.68 -5.18
N TRP A 153 25.81 6.46 -5.34
CA TRP A 153 27.18 6.01 -5.08
C TRP A 153 27.61 6.20 -3.62
N GLU A 154 28.84 5.84 -3.31
CA GLU A 154 29.42 6.05 -1.99
C GLU A 154 29.67 7.53 -1.70
N ILE A 155 29.53 7.89 -0.42
CA ILE A 155 29.77 9.26 0.06
C ILE A 155 31.27 9.36 0.33
N ASP A 156 32.02 9.79 -0.68
CA ASP A 156 33.49 9.83 -0.67
C ASP A 156 34.07 11.24 -0.42
N GLY A 157 33.21 12.27 -0.39
CA GLY A 157 33.63 13.66 -0.23
C GLY A 157 34.31 14.25 -1.45
N LYS A 158 34.27 13.57 -2.61
CA LYS A 158 34.86 14.07 -3.85
C LYS A 158 33.76 14.65 -4.73
N TYR A 159 33.98 15.88 -5.20
CA TYR A 159 33.13 16.48 -6.21
C TYR A 159 33.51 15.95 -7.61
N SER A 160 33.34 14.64 -7.78
CA SER A 160 33.68 13.91 -9.00
C SER A 160 32.80 14.33 -10.17
N ARG A 161 33.21 14.04 -11.40
CA ARG A 161 32.39 14.29 -12.60
C ARG A 161 31.01 13.60 -12.52
N ALA A 162 30.95 12.44 -11.87
CA ALA A 162 29.69 11.73 -11.64
C ALA A 162 28.78 12.47 -10.65
N PHE A 163 29.36 13.04 -9.59
CA PHE A 163 28.60 13.83 -8.62
C PHE A 163 28.20 15.21 -9.18
N GLU A 164 29.07 15.86 -9.94
CA GLU A 164 28.77 17.07 -10.71
C GLU A 164 27.59 16.83 -11.66
N LYS A 165 27.59 15.69 -12.36
CA LYS A 165 26.45 15.25 -13.19
C LYS A 165 25.17 15.10 -12.36
N THR A 166 25.24 14.51 -11.17
CA THR A 166 24.09 14.37 -10.26
C THR A 166 23.50 15.73 -9.89
N VAL A 167 24.34 16.70 -9.55
CA VAL A 167 23.91 18.07 -9.24
C VAL A 167 23.31 18.75 -10.47
N SER A 168 23.90 18.56 -11.65
CA SER A 168 23.34 19.09 -12.90
C SER A 168 21.99 18.47 -13.28
N THR A 169 21.78 17.17 -13.02
CA THR A 169 20.49 16.49 -13.20
C THR A 169 19.46 17.05 -12.24
N PHE A 170 19.80 17.21 -10.96
CA PHE A 170 18.93 17.88 -9.98
C PHE A 170 18.52 19.28 -10.43
N GLN A 171 19.48 20.06 -10.95
CA GLN A 171 19.22 21.40 -11.46
C GLN A 171 18.30 21.40 -12.68
N LEU A 172 18.50 20.49 -13.62
CA LEU A 172 17.67 20.36 -14.83
C LEU A 172 16.24 19.95 -14.46
N GLU A 173 16.09 18.90 -13.64
CA GLU A 173 14.78 18.37 -13.23
C GLU A 173 13.97 19.37 -12.40
N ASN A 174 14.64 20.24 -11.65
CA ASN A 174 14.00 21.30 -10.88
C ASN A 174 13.98 22.65 -11.59
N GLN A 175 14.24 22.68 -12.91
CA GLN A 175 14.16 23.87 -13.77
C GLN A 175 15.05 25.04 -13.32
N ILE A 176 16.18 24.75 -12.68
CA ILE A 176 17.19 25.73 -12.27
C ILE A 176 18.08 26.10 -13.46
N ILE A 177 18.33 25.12 -14.33
CA ILE A 177 19.01 25.25 -15.62
C ILE A 177 18.10 24.67 -16.70
N SER A 178 18.25 25.16 -17.92
CA SER A 178 17.54 24.71 -19.12
C SER A 178 18.33 23.64 -19.90
N SER A 179 19.65 23.55 -19.69
CA SER A 179 20.52 22.58 -20.36
C SER A 179 21.73 22.19 -19.51
N LEU A 180 22.18 20.95 -19.66
CA LEU A 180 23.42 20.42 -19.06
C LEU A 180 24.70 21.09 -19.60
N GLN A 181 24.59 21.88 -20.68
CA GLN A 181 25.70 22.61 -21.30
C GLN A 181 25.88 24.02 -20.73
N GLU A 182 24.97 24.48 -19.86
CA GLU A 182 25.09 25.78 -19.24
C GLU A 182 26.34 25.86 -18.36
N LYS A 183 27.00 27.02 -18.36
CA LYS A 183 28.18 27.27 -17.52
C LYS A 183 27.90 27.09 -16.02
N ALA A 184 26.64 27.20 -15.60
CA ALA A 184 26.19 26.98 -14.22
C ALA A 184 25.79 25.53 -13.91
N ALA A 185 25.76 24.63 -14.91
CA ALA A 185 25.41 23.23 -14.74
C ALA A 185 26.45 22.53 -13.84
N GLY A 186 25.96 21.82 -12.83
CA GLY A 186 26.81 21.15 -11.85
C GLY A 186 27.42 22.09 -10.81
N TYR A 187 27.04 23.38 -10.77
CA TYR A 187 27.47 24.31 -9.71
C TYR A 187 26.43 24.42 -8.59
N TYR A 188 26.77 24.01 -7.37
CA TYR A 188 25.87 24.12 -6.22
C TYR A 188 25.92 25.53 -5.61
N GLY A 189 25.23 26.48 -6.24
CA GLY A 189 25.09 27.87 -5.81
C GLY A 189 23.74 28.21 -5.16
N VAL A 190 23.47 29.51 -4.96
CA VAL A 190 22.30 30.02 -4.22
C VAL A 190 20.96 29.46 -4.70
N LYS A 191 20.73 29.41 -6.02
CA LYS A 191 19.49 28.86 -6.61
C LYS A 191 19.34 27.36 -6.30
N THR A 192 20.41 26.58 -6.52
CA THR A 192 20.45 25.14 -6.22
C THR A 192 20.22 24.85 -4.75
N ARG A 193 20.81 25.67 -3.86
CA ARG A 193 20.64 25.56 -2.40
C ARG A 193 19.19 25.81 -1.96
N SER A 194 18.60 26.91 -2.42
CA SER A 194 17.21 27.26 -2.10
C SER A 194 16.29 26.12 -2.51
N LYS A 195 16.46 25.62 -3.73
CA LYS A 195 15.63 24.54 -4.25
C LYS A 195 15.86 23.23 -3.51
N LEU A 196 17.11 22.87 -3.20
CA LEU A 196 17.41 21.66 -2.43
C LEU A 196 16.79 21.73 -1.03
N LYS A 197 16.81 22.91 -0.38
CA LYS A 197 16.18 23.11 0.93
C LYS A 197 14.68 22.82 0.87
N GLU A 198 13.98 23.37 -0.13
CA GLU A 198 12.55 23.10 -0.34
C GLU A 198 12.27 21.61 -0.59
N VAL A 199 13.00 20.99 -1.51
CA VAL A 199 12.83 19.58 -1.88
C VAL A 199 13.11 18.68 -0.69
N PHE A 200 14.17 18.96 0.08
CA PHE A 200 14.52 18.18 1.26
C PHE A 200 13.49 18.32 2.40
N ALA A 201 12.98 19.53 2.63
CA ALA A 201 11.92 19.77 3.62
C ALA A 201 10.64 19.00 3.24
N LEU A 202 10.24 19.05 1.97
CA LEU A 202 9.09 18.31 1.46
C LEU A 202 9.29 16.79 1.57
N TYR A 203 10.49 16.29 1.23
CA TYR A 203 10.85 14.89 1.39
C TYR A 203 10.68 14.43 2.84
N LYS A 204 11.20 15.19 3.81
CA LYS A 204 11.07 14.86 5.25
C LYS A 204 9.61 14.87 5.70
N GLU A 205 8.81 15.83 5.25
CA GLU A 205 7.38 15.88 5.57
C GLU A 205 6.62 14.66 5.02
N ASN A 206 6.89 14.30 3.76
CA ASN A 206 6.27 13.13 3.12
C ASN A 206 6.68 11.82 3.80
N GLU A 207 7.93 11.72 4.23
CA GLU A 207 8.42 10.57 4.99
C GLU A 207 7.68 10.41 6.32
N GLN A 208 7.45 11.51 7.05
CA GLN A 208 6.66 11.48 8.28
C GLN A 208 5.21 11.07 8.03
N LYS A 209 4.58 11.60 6.98
CA LYS A 209 3.22 11.21 6.58
C LYS A 209 3.14 9.72 6.23
N ARG A 210 4.14 9.19 5.54
CA ARG A 210 4.24 7.77 5.20
C ARG A 210 4.29 6.90 6.45
N ILE A 211 5.18 7.23 7.39
CA ILE A 211 5.33 6.49 8.65
C ILE A 211 4.03 6.52 9.47
N ALA A 212 3.41 7.69 9.58
CA ALA A 212 2.15 7.86 10.31
C ALA A 212 1.00 7.04 9.68
N GLU A 213 0.89 7.03 8.36
CA GLU A 213 -0.16 6.27 7.66
C GLU A 213 0.11 4.77 7.72
N GLU A 214 1.37 4.32 7.57
CA GLU A 214 1.75 2.91 7.74
C GLU A 214 1.41 2.41 9.15
N ALA A 215 1.72 3.20 10.18
CA ALA A 215 1.36 2.90 11.57
C ALA A 215 -0.17 2.83 11.76
N ARG A 216 -0.92 3.77 11.17
CA ARG A 216 -2.39 3.76 11.21
C ARG A 216 -2.97 2.50 10.55
N LEU A 217 -2.47 2.14 9.36
CA LEU A 217 -2.91 0.94 8.65
C LEU A 217 -2.55 -0.35 9.41
N ALA A 218 -1.40 -0.39 10.09
CA ALA A 218 -1.03 -1.50 10.96
C ALA A 218 -2.00 -1.66 12.14
N LEU A 219 -2.43 -0.56 12.77
CA LEU A 219 -3.43 -0.59 13.84
C LEU A 219 -4.79 -1.11 13.36
N ILE A 220 -5.26 -0.63 12.20
CA ILE A 220 -6.52 -1.09 11.60
C ILE A 220 -6.46 -2.60 11.28
N LYS A 221 -5.37 -3.06 10.65
CA LYS A 221 -5.16 -4.49 10.36
C LYS A 221 -5.12 -5.33 11.62
N ALA A 222 -4.46 -4.86 12.68
CA ALA A 222 -4.40 -5.56 13.96
C ALA A 222 -5.78 -5.65 14.63
N GLU A 223 -6.58 -4.58 14.59
CA GLU A 223 -7.95 -4.60 15.12
C GLU A 223 -8.85 -5.54 14.31
N GLU A 224 -8.74 -5.54 12.99
CA GLU A 224 -9.46 -6.46 12.11
C GLU A 224 -9.05 -7.92 12.36
N GLN A 225 -7.76 -8.20 12.50
CA GLN A 225 -7.25 -9.53 12.86
C GLN A 225 -7.80 -9.98 14.20
N LYS A 226 -7.78 -9.12 15.22
CA LYS A 226 -8.35 -9.42 16.53
C LYS A 226 -9.85 -9.75 16.44
N LYS A 227 -10.63 -8.97 15.69
CA LYS A 227 -12.07 -9.25 15.45
C LYS A 227 -12.25 -10.59 14.72
N GLN A 228 -11.39 -10.90 13.75
CA GLN A 228 -11.44 -12.17 13.03
C GLN A 228 -11.08 -13.36 13.94
N GLU A 229 -10.08 -13.23 14.80
CA GLU A 229 -9.69 -14.23 15.79
C GLU A 229 -10.79 -14.47 16.83
N GLU A 230 -11.42 -13.39 17.32
CA GLU A 230 -12.56 -13.48 18.23
C GLU A 230 -13.73 -14.23 17.59
N GLU A 231 -14.07 -13.92 16.33
CA GLU A 231 -15.10 -14.64 15.60
C GLU A 231 -14.71 -16.09 15.30
N MET A 232 -13.45 -16.34 14.92
CA MET A 232 -12.93 -17.68 14.70
C MET A 232 -13.05 -18.52 15.98
N LYS A 233 -12.74 -17.93 17.14
CA LYS A 233 -12.85 -18.59 18.45
C LYS A 233 -14.30 -18.87 18.83
N LYS A 234 -15.22 -17.94 18.57
CA LYS A 234 -16.67 -18.17 18.79
C LYS A 234 -17.19 -19.32 17.91
N VAL A 235 -16.79 -19.37 16.63
CA VAL A 235 -17.20 -20.45 15.71
C VAL A 235 -16.56 -21.78 16.14
N ALA A 236 -15.29 -21.77 16.56
CA ALA A 236 -14.64 -22.97 17.10
C ALA A 236 -15.39 -23.54 18.29
N LEU A 237 -15.74 -22.69 19.26
CA LEU A 237 -16.50 -23.09 20.44
C LEU A 237 -17.89 -23.63 20.07
N PHE A 238 -18.59 -22.96 19.16
CA PHE A 238 -19.89 -23.39 18.65
C PHE A 238 -19.84 -24.79 17.99
N ILE A 239 -18.78 -25.09 17.23
CA ILE A 239 -18.58 -26.40 16.60
C ILE A 239 -18.15 -27.45 17.61
N GLN A 240 -17.31 -27.08 18.58
CA GLN A 240 -16.90 -27.97 19.66
C GLN A 240 -18.11 -28.52 20.43
N GLU A 241 -19.16 -27.70 20.61
CA GLU A 241 -20.41 -28.13 21.23
C GLU A 241 -21.17 -29.21 20.45
N PHE A 242 -20.83 -29.50 19.19
CA PHE A 242 -21.49 -30.56 18.42
C PHE A 242 -21.13 -31.96 18.95
N GLY A 243 -19.95 -32.11 19.55
CA GLY A 243 -19.45 -33.41 19.98
C GLY A 243 -19.24 -34.38 18.82
N ASP A 244 -19.54 -35.65 19.05
CA ASP A 244 -19.61 -36.70 18.02
C ASP A 244 -20.92 -37.50 18.23
N PRO A 245 -22.05 -37.01 17.70
CA PRO A 245 -23.36 -37.53 18.03
C PRO A 245 -23.56 -38.95 17.50
N LYS A 246 -24.13 -39.81 18.32
CA LYS A 246 -24.44 -41.21 17.97
C LYS A 246 -25.73 -41.29 17.14
N VAL A 247 -25.88 -42.37 16.38
CA VAL A 247 -27.12 -42.64 15.64
C VAL A 247 -28.31 -42.61 16.60
N ASP A 248 -29.38 -41.92 16.19
CA ASP A 248 -30.61 -41.68 16.96
C ASP A 248 -30.44 -40.84 18.23
N GLU A 249 -29.27 -40.23 18.45
CA GLU A 249 -29.07 -39.29 19.55
C GLU A 249 -29.96 -38.05 19.38
N ILE A 250 -30.53 -37.59 20.49
CA ILE A 250 -31.43 -36.45 20.55
C ILE A 250 -30.80 -35.37 21.42
N GLY A 251 -30.63 -34.17 20.88
CA GLY A 251 -30.03 -33.08 21.65
C GLY A 251 -29.96 -31.74 20.94
N ALA A 252 -29.80 -30.68 21.73
CA ALA A 252 -29.62 -29.33 21.21
C ALA A 252 -28.38 -29.21 20.31
N HIS A 253 -27.31 -29.97 20.61
CA HIS A 253 -26.10 -30.01 19.80
C HIS A 253 -26.36 -30.57 18.38
N VAL A 254 -27.18 -31.62 18.26
CA VAL A 254 -27.63 -32.16 16.96
C VAL A 254 -28.44 -31.13 16.19
N ARG A 255 -29.32 -30.39 16.86
CA ARG A 255 -30.09 -29.31 16.21
C ARG A 255 -29.17 -28.24 15.64
N ARG A 256 -28.15 -27.81 16.40
CA ARG A 256 -27.14 -26.83 15.92
C ARG A 256 -26.35 -27.35 14.72
N LEU A 257 -25.99 -28.63 14.72
CA LEU A 257 -25.38 -29.29 13.56
C LEU A 257 -26.32 -29.26 12.34
N GLN A 258 -27.59 -29.65 12.50
CA GLN A 258 -28.58 -29.62 11.43
C GLN A 258 -28.77 -28.20 10.85
N GLN A 259 -28.80 -27.18 11.71
CA GLN A 259 -28.89 -25.78 11.30
C GLN A 259 -27.63 -25.34 10.54
N SER A 260 -26.44 -25.75 10.98
CA SER A 260 -25.18 -25.46 10.31
C SER A 260 -25.10 -26.10 8.93
N LEU A 261 -25.44 -27.39 8.83
CA LEU A 261 -25.52 -28.10 7.55
C LEU A 261 -26.58 -27.50 6.64
N LYS A 262 -27.68 -26.97 7.18
CA LYS A 262 -28.70 -26.26 6.42
C LYS A 262 -28.18 -24.94 5.85
N LEU A 263 -27.49 -24.14 6.66
CA LEU A 263 -26.85 -22.89 6.21
C LEU A 263 -25.83 -23.15 5.10
N LEU A 264 -25.13 -24.27 5.18
CA LEU A 264 -24.15 -24.72 4.18
C LEU A 264 -24.81 -25.37 2.93
N GLY A 265 -26.12 -25.59 2.94
CA GLY A 265 -26.87 -26.17 1.81
C GLY A 265 -26.95 -27.70 1.78
N TYR A 266 -26.43 -28.40 2.79
CA TYR A 266 -26.41 -29.87 2.86
C TYR A 266 -27.64 -30.49 3.53
N PHE A 267 -28.42 -29.70 4.28
CA PHE A 267 -29.59 -30.20 5.02
C PHE A 267 -30.85 -29.38 4.73
N SER A 268 -31.85 -30.00 4.10
CA SER A 268 -33.09 -29.34 3.68
C SER A 268 -34.31 -29.65 4.57
N TYR A 269 -34.18 -30.55 5.54
CA TYR A 269 -35.29 -30.99 6.40
C TYR A 269 -35.49 -30.09 7.63
N LYS A 270 -36.57 -30.33 8.39
CA LYS A 270 -36.78 -29.70 9.70
C LYS A 270 -35.67 -30.13 10.67
N ASP A 271 -35.21 -29.19 11.47
CA ASP A 271 -34.19 -29.37 12.52
C ASP A 271 -34.82 -30.03 13.77
N THR A 272 -35.07 -31.34 13.66
CA THR A 272 -35.75 -32.15 14.67
C THR A 272 -34.94 -32.36 15.95
N ALA A 273 -33.66 -31.97 15.99
CA ALA A 273 -32.72 -32.29 17.06
C ALA A 273 -32.37 -33.79 17.18
N ILE A 274 -32.68 -34.61 16.17
CA ILE A 274 -32.44 -36.05 16.14
C ILE A 274 -31.37 -36.40 15.10
N PHE A 275 -30.34 -37.15 15.50
CA PHE A 275 -29.25 -37.58 14.62
C PHE A 275 -29.63 -38.89 13.90
N GLY A 276 -30.72 -38.80 13.13
CA GLY A 276 -31.17 -39.91 12.29
C GLY A 276 -30.48 -39.97 10.93
N GLN A 277 -30.89 -40.93 10.09
CA GLN A 277 -30.27 -41.19 8.78
C GLN A 277 -30.14 -39.95 7.89
N LYS A 278 -31.16 -39.09 7.85
CA LYS A 278 -31.14 -37.86 7.03
C LYS A 278 -30.06 -36.87 7.45
N THR A 279 -29.80 -36.74 8.76
CA THR A 279 -28.76 -35.86 9.30
C THR A 279 -27.39 -36.45 9.00
N ARG A 280 -27.23 -37.77 9.18
CA ARG A 280 -26.01 -38.50 8.85
C ARG A 280 -25.67 -38.38 7.36
N ASP A 281 -26.62 -38.60 6.47
CA ASP A 281 -26.39 -38.48 5.02
C ASP A 281 -25.97 -37.06 4.60
N ALA A 282 -26.52 -36.03 5.25
CA ALA A 282 -26.13 -34.65 5.01
C ALA A 282 -24.69 -34.37 5.49
N LEU A 283 -24.32 -34.87 6.67
CA LEU A 283 -22.96 -34.78 7.20
C LEU A 283 -21.96 -35.49 6.28
N VAL A 284 -22.28 -36.70 5.83
CA VAL A 284 -21.43 -37.49 4.92
C VAL A 284 -21.24 -36.76 3.59
N ARG A 285 -22.30 -36.19 3.01
CA ARG A 285 -22.20 -35.38 1.78
C ARG A 285 -21.28 -34.18 1.98
N TYR A 286 -21.47 -33.46 3.09
CA TYR A 286 -20.59 -32.35 3.46
C TYR A 286 -19.11 -32.77 3.54
N GLN A 287 -18.83 -33.88 4.23
CA GLN A 287 -17.48 -34.39 4.41
C GLN A 287 -16.83 -34.83 3.10
N LYS A 288 -17.59 -35.50 2.22
CA LYS A 288 -17.13 -35.90 0.89
C LYS A 288 -16.81 -34.70 0.01
N ASP A 289 -17.65 -33.67 0.03
CA ASP A 289 -17.40 -32.42 -0.70
C ASP A 289 -16.16 -31.67 -0.20
N ARG A 290 -15.72 -31.93 1.04
CA ARG A 290 -14.50 -31.38 1.63
C ARG A 290 -13.31 -32.34 1.56
N LEU A 291 -13.45 -33.46 0.85
CA LEU A 291 -12.41 -34.49 0.69
C LEU A 291 -11.86 -34.98 2.03
N ILE A 292 -12.74 -35.12 3.02
CA ILE A 292 -12.39 -35.72 4.30
C ILE A 292 -12.22 -37.23 4.09
N ASP A 293 -11.18 -37.78 4.72
CA ASP A 293 -10.80 -39.19 4.64
C ASP A 293 -11.99 -40.10 4.97
N ASP A 294 -12.13 -41.19 4.21
CA ASP A 294 -13.21 -42.17 4.37
C ASP A 294 -13.26 -42.75 5.80
N ALA A 295 -12.11 -42.83 6.47
CA ALA A 295 -12.01 -43.27 7.86
C ALA A 295 -12.66 -42.32 8.88
N GLU A 296 -12.85 -41.04 8.53
CA GLU A 296 -13.47 -40.01 9.40
C GLU A 296 -14.90 -39.66 8.97
N ILE A 297 -15.41 -40.28 7.90
CA ILE A 297 -16.76 -40.05 7.40
C ILE A 297 -17.80 -40.53 8.42
N GLY A 298 -18.82 -39.68 8.65
CA GLY A 298 -19.85 -39.88 9.64
C GLY A 298 -19.49 -39.38 11.04
N HIS A 299 -18.22 -39.03 11.27
CA HIS A 299 -17.74 -38.53 12.57
C HIS A 299 -17.34 -37.06 12.53
N ILE A 300 -17.62 -36.32 13.59
CA ILE A 300 -17.27 -34.90 13.70
C ILE A 300 -15.94 -34.75 14.44
N TRP A 301 -14.91 -35.37 13.89
CA TRP A 301 -13.53 -35.25 14.36
C TRP A 301 -12.85 -34.01 13.80
N GLU A 302 -11.56 -33.84 14.11
CA GLU A 302 -10.83 -32.58 13.91
C GLU A 302 -10.91 -32.04 12.48
N LYS A 303 -10.75 -32.89 11.46
CA LYS A 303 -10.85 -32.45 10.06
C LYS A 303 -12.24 -31.92 9.72
N THR A 304 -13.29 -32.61 10.15
CA THR A 304 -14.68 -32.17 9.99
C THR A 304 -14.94 -30.84 10.72
N ARG A 305 -14.41 -30.68 11.93
CA ARG A 305 -14.56 -29.44 12.71
C ARG A 305 -13.85 -28.26 12.05
N LEU A 306 -12.62 -28.44 11.60
CA LEU A 306 -11.85 -27.40 10.90
C LEU A 306 -12.52 -26.99 9.58
N ALA A 307 -13.04 -27.97 8.82
CA ALA A 307 -13.80 -27.69 7.61
C ALA A 307 -15.05 -26.86 7.93
N LEU A 308 -15.84 -27.28 8.92
CA LEU A 308 -17.06 -26.56 9.33
C LEU A 308 -16.72 -25.15 9.81
N GLN A 309 -15.63 -24.99 10.55
CA GLN A 309 -15.18 -23.71 11.06
C GLN A 309 -14.84 -22.75 9.92
N LYS A 310 -14.08 -23.23 8.94
CA LYS A 310 -13.72 -22.45 7.76
C LYS A 310 -14.96 -22.03 6.96
N ASP A 311 -15.84 -22.98 6.64
CA ASP A 311 -17.00 -22.69 5.79
C ASP A 311 -18.02 -21.76 6.47
N LEU A 312 -18.27 -21.95 7.77
CA LEU A 312 -19.17 -21.08 8.53
C LEU A 312 -18.59 -19.67 8.68
N LEU A 313 -17.28 -19.53 8.83
CA LEU A 313 -16.61 -18.23 8.85
C LEU A 313 -16.69 -17.54 7.48
N GLU A 314 -16.52 -18.27 6.38
CA GLU A 314 -16.67 -17.74 5.02
C GLU A 314 -18.11 -17.29 4.73
N LEU A 315 -19.12 -18.04 5.17
CA LEU A 315 -20.53 -17.63 5.04
C LEU A 315 -20.81 -16.33 5.79
N LYS A 316 -20.34 -16.20 7.04
CA LYS A 316 -20.48 -14.95 7.81
C LYS A 316 -19.82 -13.76 7.09
N LYS A 317 -18.62 -13.96 6.52
CA LYS A 317 -17.94 -12.91 5.72
C LYS A 317 -18.79 -12.48 4.52
N LYS A 318 -19.35 -13.44 3.78
CA LYS A 318 -20.23 -13.15 2.63
C LYS A 318 -21.50 -12.39 3.05
N GLN A 319 -22.13 -12.77 4.17
CA GLN A 319 -23.31 -12.09 4.68
C GLN A 319 -23.02 -10.65 5.12
N ASN A 320 -21.92 -10.41 5.84
CA ASN A 320 -21.53 -9.07 6.25
C ASN A 320 -21.24 -8.15 5.05
N ASN A 321 -20.57 -8.67 4.02
CA ASN A 321 -20.29 -7.91 2.80
C ASN A 321 -21.57 -7.54 2.03
N ASN A 322 -22.56 -8.44 2.00
CA ASN A 322 -23.85 -8.18 1.34
C ASN A 322 -24.69 -7.12 2.08
N THR A 323 -24.62 -7.09 3.41
CA THR A 323 -25.29 -6.08 4.25
C THR A 323 -24.69 -4.68 4.05
N ILE A 324 -23.36 -4.57 3.91
CA ILE A 324 -22.68 -3.29 3.64
C ILE A 324 -23.04 -2.76 2.23
N ALA A 325 -23.15 -3.66 1.24
CA ALA A 325 -23.54 -3.31 -0.13
C ALA A 325 -25.02 -2.87 -0.26
N LEU A 326 -25.89 -3.25 0.68
CA LEU A 326 -27.30 -2.85 0.72
C LEU A 326 -27.54 -1.58 1.56
N GLY A 327 -26.61 -1.20 2.44
CA GLY A 327 -26.68 0.01 3.27
C GLY A 327 -26.09 1.28 2.65
N THR A 328 -25.68 1.23 1.37
CA THR A 328 -25.08 2.35 0.61
C THR A 328 -25.96 2.81 -0.56
N LYS A 329 -27.28 2.58 -0.50
CA LYS A 329 -28.26 3.12 -1.46
C LYS A 329 -28.91 4.41 -0.99
#